data_AF-A0AAW5TI25-F1
#
_entry.id   AF-A0AAW5TI25-F1
#
_cell.length_a   1.000
_cell.length_b   1.000
_cell.length_c   1.000
_cell.angle_alpha   90.00
_cell.angle_beta   90.00
_cell.angle_gamma   90.00
#
_symmetry.space_group_name_H-M   'P 1'
#
loop_
_entity.id
_entity.type
_entity.pdbx_description
1 polymer ?
#
loop_
_entity_poly.entity_id
_entity_poly.type
_entity_poly.pdbx_seq_one_letter_code
_entity_poly.pdbx_strand_id
1 'polypeptide(L)'
;LADLGEVYANAGPDLFDGLTNAVTTARTLNEQRGNLDQALVAAVGFGNTGGDIFERGGPYLVRGAQDLLPVSEMLDRNSPALACSVRNYAEAAPKFAAQTRNGYSLELHDFLIGVGNPYVYPDNLPRVNAKGGPEGRPGCWQPVTKDLWPAPYLVMDTGASIAPYNHLEPGQPLVSEYVWGRQIGENTINP
;
A
#
# COMPACT_ATOMS: atom_id res chain seq x y z
N LEU A 1 -43.60 -77.32 -2.29
CA LEU A 1 -44.64 -76.36 -2.73
C LEU A 1 -44.98 -75.33 -1.65
N ALA A 2 -45.08 -75.73 -0.37
CA ALA A 2 -45.32 -74.82 0.76
C ALA A 2 -44.25 -73.71 0.89
N ASP A 3 -42.95 -74.06 0.82
CA ASP A 3 -41.85 -73.07 0.95
C ASP A 3 -41.87 -71.96 -0.12
N LEU A 4 -42.26 -72.27 -1.36
CA LEU A 4 -42.34 -71.25 -2.43
C LEU A 4 -43.54 -70.32 -2.21
N GLY A 5 -44.67 -70.87 -1.74
CA GLY A 5 -45.86 -70.08 -1.40
C GLY A 5 -45.62 -69.14 -0.22
N GLU A 6 -44.82 -69.56 0.75
CA GLU A 6 -44.46 -68.75 1.93
C GLU A 6 -43.48 -67.63 1.58
N VAL A 7 -42.51 -67.87 0.71
CA VAL A 7 -41.61 -66.83 0.18
C VAL A 7 -42.38 -65.76 -0.62
N TYR A 8 -43.31 -66.17 -1.50
CA TYR A 8 -44.14 -65.21 -2.23
C TYR A 8 -45.15 -64.48 -1.33
N ALA A 9 -45.68 -65.15 -0.29
CA ALA A 9 -46.57 -64.52 0.68
C ALA A 9 -45.83 -63.49 1.54
N ASN A 10 -44.57 -63.76 1.91
CA ASN A 10 -43.74 -62.86 2.70
C ASN A 10 -43.17 -61.68 1.87
N ALA A 11 -42.81 -61.90 0.60
CA ALA A 11 -42.26 -60.87 -0.27
C ALA A 11 -43.31 -60.06 -1.06
N GLY A 12 -44.55 -60.55 -1.14
CA GLY A 12 -45.67 -59.88 -1.81
C GLY A 12 -45.92 -58.45 -1.30
N PRO A 13 -46.03 -58.23 0.03
CA PRO A 13 -46.24 -56.89 0.59
C PRO A 13 -45.16 -55.88 0.16
N ASP A 14 -43.88 -56.23 0.30
CA ASP A 14 -42.76 -55.36 -0.07
C ASP A 14 -42.77 -55.01 -1.57
N LEU A 15 -43.15 -55.95 -2.43
CA LEU A 15 -43.29 -55.70 -3.87
C LEU A 15 -44.42 -54.71 -4.16
N PHE A 16 -45.59 -54.89 -3.56
CA PHE A 16 -46.73 -54.00 -3.76
C PHE A 16 -46.51 -52.62 -3.12
N ASP A 17 -45.82 -52.56 -1.98
CA ASP A 17 -45.40 -51.31 -1.35
C ASP A 17 -44.36 -50.58 -2.21
N GLY A 18 -43.38 -51.31 -2.78
CA GLY A 18 -42.42 -50.78 -3.73
C GLY A 18 -43.08 -50.21 -4.99
N LEU A 19 -44.05 -50.92 -5.56
CA LEU A 19 -44.84 -50.45 -6.71
C LEU A 19 -45.67 -49.22 -6.35
N THR A 20 -46.28 -49.19 -5.16
CA THR A 20 -47.08 -48.05 -4.69
C THR A 20 -46.21 -46.81 -4.48
N ASN A 21 -45.02 -46.98 -3.90
CA ASN A 21 -44.04 -45.91 -3.75
C ASN A 21 -43.56 -45.41 -5.11
N ALA A 22 -43.25 -46.30 -6.06
CA ALA A 22 -42.84 -45.93 -7.41
C ALA A 22 -43.93 -45.14 -8.15
N VAL A 23 -45.20 -45.56 -8.05
CA VAL A 23 -46.34 -44.84 -8.64
C VAL A 23 -46.53 -43.48 -7.97
N THR A 24 -46.37 -43.40 -6.65
CA THR A 24 -46.46 -42.15 -5.90
C THR A 24 -45.35 -41.18 -6.34
N THR A 25 -44.10 -41.64 -6.43
CA THR A 25 -42.98 -40.82 -6.93
C THR A 25 -43.18 -40.39 -8.38
N ALA A 26 -43.65 -41.27 -9.26
CA ALA A 26 -43.93 -40.94 -10.65
C ALA A 26 -45.04 -39.88 -10.78
N ARG A 27 -46.10 -39.98 -9.97
CA ARG A 27 -47.14 -38.95 -9.89
C ARG A 27 -46.58 -37.63 -9.38
N THR A 28 -45.81 -37.64 -8.30
CA THR A 28 -45.15 -36.42 -7.77
C THR A 28 -44.24 -35.78 -8.82
N LEU A 29 -43.41 -36.56 -9.53
CA LEU A 29 -42.56 -36.04 -10.61
C LEU A 29 -43.38 -35.43 -11.75
N ASN A 30 -44.47 -36.08 -12.15
CA ASN A 30 -45.34 -35.57 -13.20
C ASN A 30 -46.13 -34.32 -12.75
N GLU A 31 -46.57 -34.28 -11.50
CA GLU A 31 -47.21 -33.11 -10.88
C GLU A 31 -46.24 -31.93 -10.76
N GLN A 32 -44.97 -32.20 -10.39
CA GLN A 32 -43.92 -31.20 -10.23
C GLN A 32 -43.18 -30.85 -11.53
N ARG A 33 -43.51 -31.49 -12.66
CA ARG A 33 -42.79 -31.30 -13.95
C ARG A 33 -42.63 -29.84 -14.34
N GLY A 34 -43.66 -29.02 -14.10
CA GLY A 34 -43.63 -27.59 -14.42
C GLY A 34 -42.70 -26.80 -13.50
N ASN A 35 -42.65 -27.16 -12.21
CA ASN A 35 -41.76 -26.52 -11.25
C ASN A 35 -40.30 -26.89 -11.52
N LEU A 36 -40.02 -28.14 -11.90
CA LEU A 36 -38.67 -28.59 -12.28
C LEU A 36 -38.18 -27.90 -13.55
N ASP A 37 -39.04 -27.76 -14.56
CA ASP A 37 -38.72 -27.05 -15.80
C ASP A 37 -38.43 -25.56 -15.54
N GLN A 38 -39.29 -24.90 -14.75
CA GLN A 38 -39.06 -23.50 -14.34
C GLN A 38 -37.76 -23.33 -13.54
N ALA A 39 -37.48 -24.24 -12.60
CA ALA A 39 -36.26 -24.19 -11.82
C ALA A 39 -35.01 -24.36 -12.71
N LEU A 40 -35.05 -25.25 -13.69
CA LEU A 40 -33.93 -25.48 -14.60
C LEU A 40 -33.71 -24.26 -15.51
N VAL A 41 -34.77 -23.70 -16.09
CA VAL A 41 -34.68 -22.48 -16.92
C VAL A 41 -34.20 -21.29 -16.10
N ALA A 42 -34.69 -21.14 -14.87
CA ALA A 42 -34.22 -20.09 -13.96
C ALA A 42 -32.74 -20.27 -13.58
N ALA A 43 -32.29 -21.50 -13.32
CA ALA A 43 -30.89 -21.79 -13.02
C ALA A 43 -29.98 -21.51 -14.22
N VAL A 44 -30.39 -21.86 -15.43
CA VAL A 44 -29.67 -21.53 -16.68
C VAL A 44 -29.65 -20.01 -16.90
N GLY A 45 -30.78 -19.33 -16.73
CA GLY A 45 -30.88 -17.88 -16.85
C GLY A 45 -29.99 -17.15 -15.84
N PHE A 46 -29.99 -17.60 -14.59
CA PHE A 46 -29.09 -17.11 -13.55
C PHE A 46 -27.62 -17.38 -13.89
N GLY A 47 -27.29 -18.59 -14.34
CA GLY A 47 -25.93 -18.96 -14.74
C GLY A 47 -25.40 -18.12 -15.90
N ASN A 48 -26.21 -17.94 -16.95
CA ASN A 48 -25.86 -17.10 -18.10
C ASN A 48 -25.72 -15.63 -17.71
N THR A 49 -26.63 -15.10 -16.90
CA THR A 49 -26.60 -13.68 -16.47
C THR A 49 -25.44 -13.42 -15.49
N GLY A 50 -25.27 -14.30 -14.50
CA GLY A 50 -24.18 -14.22 -13.53
C GLY A 50 -22.82 -14.40 -14.21
N GLY A 51 -22.71 -15.37 -15.11
CA GLY A 51 -21.51 -15.62 -15.92
C GLY A 51 -21.14 -14.39 -16.76
N ASP A 52 -22.09 -13.81 -17.50
CA ASP A 52 -21.85 -12.61 -18.32
C ASP A 52 -21.39 -11.40 -17.48
N ILE A 53 -21.93 -11.22 -16.27
CA ILE A 53 -21.46 -10.18 -15.34
C ILE A 53 -20.00 -10.42 -14.95
N PHE A 54 -19.60 -11.64 -14.61
CA PHE A 54 -18.23 -11.96 -14.23
C PHE A 54 -17.26 -11.96 -15.42
N GLU A 55 -17.70 -12.34 -16.61
CA GLU A 55 -16.89 -12.25 -17.83
C GLU A 55 -16.61 -10.79 -18.21
N ARG A 56 -17.62 -9.93 -18.09
CA ARG A 56 -17.45 -8.48 -18.32
C ARG A 56 -16.68 -7.80 -17.19
N GLY A 57 -16.93 -8.18 -15.94
CA GLY A 57 -16.36 -7.54 -14.75
C GLY A 57 -14.97 -8.05 -14.34
N GLY A 58 -14.70 -9.32 -14.58
CA GLY A 58 -13.47 -10.03 -14.19
C GLY A 58 -12.18 -9.34 -14.68
N PRO A 59 -12.09 -8.93 -15.96
CA PRO A 59 -10.92 -8.21 -16.45
C PRO A 59 -10.61 -6.92 -15.68
N TYR A 60 -11.64 -6.18 -15.22
CA TYR A 60 -11.44 -4.96 -14.42
C TYR A 60 -10.96 -5.25 -13.01
N LEU A 61 -11.39 -6.36 -12.39
CA LEU A 61 -10.90 -6.79 -11.09
C LEU A 61 -9.43 -7.22 -11.17
N VAL A 62 -9.09 -8.01 -12.19
CA VAL A 62 -7.70 -8.41 -12.45
C VAL A 62 -6.83 -7.19 -12.72
N ARG A 63 -7.31 -6.26 -13.55
CA ARG A 63 -6.59 -5.02 -13.84
C ARG A 63 -6.42 -4.16 -12.58
N GLY A 64 -7.45 -4.00 -11.78
CA GLY A 64 -7.37 -3.26 -10.52
C GLY A 64 -6.37 -3.87 -9.54
N ALA A 65 -6.33 -5.21 -9.46
CA ALA A 65 -5.32 -5.90 -8.66
C ALA A 65 -3.89 -5.66 -9.20
N GLN A 66 -3.71 -5.66 -10.52
CA GLN A 66 -2.42 -5.35 -11.16
C GLN A 66 -2.01 -3.89 -10.95
N ASP A 67 -2.95 -2.95 -11.05
CA ASP A 67 -2.71 -1.51 -10.82
C ASP A 67 -2.39 -1.20 -9.35
N LEU A 68 -2.85 -2.04 -8.42
CA LEU A 68 -2.54 -1.90 -6.99
C LEU A 68 -1.11 -2.37 -6.64
N LEU A 69 -0.51 -3.24 -7.45
CA LEU A 69 0.83 -3.78 -7.21
C LEU A 69 1.88 -2.68 -6.92
N PRO A 70 2.12 -1.68 -7.79
CA PRO A 70 3.17 -0.68 -7.55
C PRO A 70 2.92 0.15 -6.28
N VAL A 71 1.66 0.47 -5.98
CA VAL A 71 1.31 1.24 -4.77
C VAL A 71 1.52 0.40 -3.52
N SER A 72 1.13 -0.88 -3.55
CA SER A 72 1.31 -1.80 -2.43
C SER A 72 2.79 -2.11 -2.18
N GLU A 73 3.60 -2.26 -3.23
CA GLU A 73 5.05 -2.46 -3.12
C GLU A 73 5.74 -1.21 -2.55
N MET A 74 5.33 -0.02 -3.00
CA MET A 74 5.83 1.23 -2.43
C MET A 74 5.45 1.34 -0.95
N LEU A 75 4.20 1.05 -0.60
CA LEU A 75 3.72 1.07 0.78
C LEU A 75 4.48 0.07 1.66
N ASP A 76 4.70 -1.15 1.19
CA ASP A 76 5.48 -2.17 1.91
C ASP A 76 6.91 -1.70 2.15
N ARG A 77 7.57 -1.18 1.10
CA ARG A 77 8.92 -0.61 1.18
C ARG A 77 9.03 0.55 2.18
N ASN A 78 8.00 1.38 2.30
CA ASN A 78 7.97 2.58 3.15
C ASN A 78 7.29 2.34 4.51
N SER A 79 6.72 1.15 4.75
CA SER A 79 5.97 0.83 5.96
C SER A 79 6.76 1.06 7.27
N PRO A 80 8.09 0.81 7.34
CA PRO A 80 8.83 1.09 8.56
C PRO A 80 8.92 2.59 8.84
N ALA A 81 9.02 3.43 7.82
CA ALA A 81 9.06 4.89 8.00
C ALA A 81 7.76 5.42 8.60
N LEU A 82 6.59 4.90 8.19
CA LEU A 82 5.30 5.32 8.77
C LEU A 82 5.24 5.02 10.27
N ALA A 83 5.60 3.80 10.67
CA ALA A 83 5.66 3.42 12.08
C ALA A 83 6.65 4.28 12.87
N CYS A 84 7.82 4.54 12.30
CA CYS A 84 8.84 5.41 12.88
C CYS A 84 8.36 6.85 13.03
N SER A 85 7.67 7.42 12.03
CA SER A 85 7.13 8.78 12.08
C SER A 85 6.15 8.93 13.25
N VAL A 86 5.22 7.97 13.42
CA VAL A 86 4.25 7.99 14.51
C VAL A 86 4.96 7.89 15.87
N ARG A 87 5.89 6.94 16.01
CA ARG A 87 6.63 6.74 17.26
C ARG A 87 7.47 7.96 17.64
N ASN A 88 8.26 8.48 16.70
CA ASN A 88 9.13 9.63 16.94
C ASN A 88 8.30 10.88 17.28
N TYR A 89 7.14 11.07 16.64
CA TYR A 89 6.25 12.18 16.97
C TYR A 89 5.69 12.05 18.39
N ALA A 90 5.28 10.84 18.79
CA ALA A 90 4.81 10.59 20.16
C ALA A 90 5.89 10.88 21.22
N GLU A 91 7.16 10.64 20.91
CA GLU A 91 8.29 10.95 21.80
C GLU A 91 8.70 12.44 21.77
N ALA A 92 8.60 13.11 20.62
CA ALA A 92 9.05 14.50 20.42
C ALA A 92 8.01 15.54 20.85
N ALA A 93 6.73 15.31 20.56
CA ALA A 93 5.66 16.29 20.80
C ALA A 93 5.55 16.75 22.27
N PRO A 94 5.64 15.87 23.28
CA PRO A 94 5.61 16.31 24.68
C PRO A 94 6.83 17.15 25.07
N LYS A 95 8.02 16.82 24.56
CA LYS A 95 9.27 17.57 24.82
C LYS A 95 9.22 18.97 24.23
N PHE A 96 8.61 19.12 23.05
CA PHE A 96 8.38 20.41 22.44
C PHE A 96 7.31 21.23 23.18
N ALA A 97 6.21 20.59 23.60
CA ALA A 97 5.17 21.24 24.38
C ALA A 97 5.69 21.74 25.75
N ALA A 98 6.63 21.03 26.37
CA ALA A 98 7.28 21.46 27.62
C ALA A 98 8.14 22.73 27.45
N GLN A 99 8.59 23.05 26.24
CA GLN A 99 9.36 24.26 25.95
C GLN A 99 8.46 25.46 25.61
N THR A 100 7.31 25.21 25.00
CA THR A 100 6.43 26.26 24.45
C THR A 100 5.16 26.51 25.27
N ARG A 101 4.73 25.57 26.11
CA ARG A 101 3.51 25.67 26.94
C ARG A 101 3.82 25.57 28.44
N ASN A 102 4.94 26.13 28.87
CA ASN A 102 5.38 26.18 30.27
C ASN A 102 5.13 27.53 30.96
N GLY A 103 4.56 28.52 30.25
CA GLY A 103 4.31 29.86 30.79
C GLY A 103 5.53 30.78 30.83
N TYR A 104 6.67 30.36 30.27
CA TYR A 104 7.90 31.14 30.17
C TYR A 104 8.17 31.61 28.72
N SER A 105 9.04 32.61 28.57
CA SER A 105 9.53 33.07 27.26
C SER A 105 10.56 32.10 26.67
N LEU A 106 10.52 31.93 25.35
CA LEU A 106 11.51 31.15 24.60
C LEU A 106 12.72 32.04 24.24
N GLU A 107 13.93 31.58 24.56
CA GLU A 107 15.17 32.22 24.13
C GLU A 107 15.74 31.49 22.91
N LEU A 108 15.68 32.14 21.75
CA LEU A 108 16.21 31.63 20.49
C LEU A 108 17.55 32.30 20.19
N HIS A 109 18.57 31.49 19.89
CA HIS A 109 19.84 31.96 19.40
C HIS A 109 19.86 31.83 17.88
N ASP A 110 19.32 32.85 17.22
CA ASP A 110 19.27 32.90 15.76
C ASP A 110 20.53 33.54 15.20
N PHE A 111 21.03 32.98 14.10
CA PHE A 111 22.15 33.53 13.36
C PHE A 111 21.74 33.71 11.90
N LEU A 112 22.15 34.85 11.32
CA LEU A 112 21.95 35.13 9.91
C LEU A 112 22.94 34.28 9.10
N ILE A 113 22.43 33.19 8.55
CA ILE A 113 23.07 32.45 7.46
C ILE A 113 22.71 33.15 6.15
N GLY A 114 23.71 33.38 5.29
CA GLY A 114 23.51 33.90 3.94
C GLY A 114 22.59 32.99 3.13
N VAL A 115 22.09 33.48 1.98
CA VAL A 115 21.37 32.59 1.06
C VAL A 115 22.34 31.52 0.54
N GLY A 116 21.82 30.37 0.14
CA GLY A 116 22.63 29.35 -0.53
C GLY A 116 22.88 29.69 -2.01
N ASN A 117 23.69 28.87 -2.68
CA ASN A 117 23.88 28.98 -4.12
C ASN A 117 22.54 28.94 -4.88
N PRO A 118 22.38 29.74 -5.95
CA PRO A 118 21.16 29.75 -6.74
C PRO A 118 20.97 28.43 -7.51
N TYR A 119 19.73 28.15 -7.88
CA TYR A 119 19.41 27.03 -8.77
C TYR A 119 20.04 27.24 -10.15
N VAL A 120 20.80 26.25 -10.63
CA VAL A 120 21.42 26.23 -11.96
C VAL A 120 20.77 25.13 -12.79
N TYR A 121 20.18 25.51 -13.93
CA TYR A 121 19.71 24.56 -14.92
C TYR A 121 20.85 24.19 -15.89
N PRO A 122 21.06 22.91 -16.24
CA PRO A 122 20.28 21.72 -15.84
C PRO A 122 20.79 21.00 -14.58
N ASP A 123 21.86 21.49 -13.95
CA ASP A 123 22.61 20.77 -12.91
C ASP A 123 21.80 20.46 -11.64
N ASN A 124 20.79 21.30 -11.34
CA ASN A 124 19.90 21.13 -10.20
C ASN A 124 18.55 20.47 -10.53
N LEU A 125 18.41 19.79 -11.69
CA LEU A 125 17.19 19.06 -12.01
C LEU A 125 16.82 18.05 -10.90
N PRO A 126 15.53 17.93 -10.51
CA PRO A 126 15.12 16.99 -9.48
C PRO A 126 15.56 15.56 -9.81
N ARG A 127 16.24 14.92 -8.85
CA ARG A 127 16.65 13.52 -8.93
C ARG A 127 15.79 12.68 -7.96
N VAL A 128 15.49 11.44 -8.32
CA VAL A 128 14.62 10.52 -7.53
C VAL A 128 15.38 9.29 -7.05
N ASN A 129 16.66 9.44 -6.73
CA ASN A 129 17.55 8.33 -6.35
C ASN A 129 17.94 8.36 -4.86
N ALA A 130 17.31 9.22 -4.07
CA ALA A 130 17.46 9.23 -2.63
C ALA A 130 17.04 7.88 -2.02
N LYS A 131 17.96 7.25 -1.29
CA LYS A 131 17.75 6.02 -0.51
C LYS A 131 18.21 6.29 0.92
N GLY A 132 17.45 5.86 1.91
CA GLY A 132 17.79 6.04 3.33
C GLY A 132 17.50 4.77 4.12
N GLY A 133 18.02 4.68 5.35
CA GLY A 133 17.78 3.60 6.32
C GLY A 133 18.51 2.26 6.03
N PRO A 134 18.40 1.27 6.94
CA PRO A 134 18.95 -0.07 6.75
C PRO A 134 18.48 -0.69 5.43
N GLU A 135 19.38 -1.33 4.69
CA GLU A 135 19.11 -1.91 3.36
C GLU A 135 18.60 -0.91 2.29
N GLY A 136 18.75 0.41 2.51
CA GLY A 136 18.24 1.44 1.59
C GLY A 136 16.72 1.57 1.60
N ARG A 137 16.06 1.10 2.67
CA ARG A 137 14.63 1.28 2.94
C ARG A 137 14.39 2.38 3.97
N PRO A 138 13.41 3.28 3.75
CA PRO A 138 13.04 4.30 4.72
C PRO A 138 12.81 3.71 6.11
N GLY A 139 13.43 4.31 7.13
CA GLY A 139 13.44 3.79 8.49
C GLY A 139 13.57 4.87 9.54
N CYS A 140 13.74 4.46 10.80
CA CYS A 140 13.82 5.38 11.92
C CYS A 140 15.11 6.20 11.85
N TRP A 141 14.95 7.52 11.85
CA TRP A 141 16.06 8.44 12.11
C TRP A 141 16.56 8.25 13.55
N GLN A 142 17.88 8.26 13.71
CA GLN A 142 18.49 8.28 15.04
C GLN A 142 18.23 9.64 15.72
N PRO A 143 18.00 9.69 17.03
CA PRO A 143 17.92 10.95 17.74
C PRO A 143 19.25 11.69 17.61
N VAL A 144 19.19 12.97 17.24
CA VAL A 144 20.38 13.83 17.22
C VAL A 144 20.78 14.09 18.67
N THR A 145 21.87 13.47 19.12
CA THR A 145 22.45 13.70 20.44
C THR A 145 23.51 14.79 20.36
N LYS A 146 23.85 15.38 21.51
CA LYS A 146 24.96 16.35 21.61
C LYS A 146 26.31 15.78 21.16
N ASP A 147 26.47 14.46 21.23
CA ASP A 147 27.71 13.76 20.86
C ASP A 147 27.89 13.67 19.34
N LEU A 148 26.84 13.97 18.58
CA LEU A 148 26.83 14.06 17.12
C LEU A 148 27.11 15.49 16.64
N TRP A 149 27.76 16.36 17.44
CA TRP A 149 28.09 17.72 17.01
C TRP A 149 29.41 17.75 16.21
N PRO A 150 29.46 18.41 15.04
CA PRO A 150 28.35 19.10 14.34
C PRO A 150 27.31 18.11 13.78
N ALA A 151 26.03 18.46 13.95
CA ALA A 151 24.91 17.57 13.59
C ALA A 151 25.07 17.04 12.15
N PRO A 152 25.04 15.72 11.95
CA PRO A 152 25.26 15.15 10.62
C PRO A 152 24.15 15.60 9.68
N TYR A 153 24.54 16.04 8.48
CA TYR A 153 23.61 16.34 7.41
C TYR A 153 23.32 15.08 6.59
N LEU A 154 22.05 14.85 6.26
CA LEU A 154 21.67 13.79 5.34
C LEU A 154 21.87 14.26 3.90
N VAL A 155 22.90 13.71 3.25
CA VAL A 155 23.06 13.85 1.80
C VAL A 155 22.07 12.94 1.09
N MET A 156 21.29 13.52 0.19
CA MET A 156 20.28 12.80 -0.58
C MET A 156 20.41 13.12 -2.07
N ASP A 157 20.26 12.10 -2.93
CA ASP A 157 20.34 12.30 -4.38
C ASP A 157 19.00 12.86 -4.92
N THR A 158 18.78 14.14 -4.65
CA THR A 158 17.57 14.91 -5.02
C THR A 158 17.83 16.03 -6.03
N GLY A 159 19.09 16.23 -6.45
CA GLY A 159 19.49 17.26 -7.42
C GLY A 159 19.73 18.65 -6.82
N ALA A 160 19.32 18.92 -5.59
CA ALA A 160 19.57 20.19 -4.89
C ALA A 160 20.00 19.98 -3.43
N SER A 161 20.60 18.82 -3.13
CA SER A 161 21.17 18.57 -1.80
C SER A 161 22.32 19.54 -1.54
N ILE A 162 22.43 20.00 -0.28
CA ILE A 162 23.62 20.70 0.17
C ILE A 162 24.81 19.75 -0.02
N ALA A 163 25.94 20.32 -0.43
CA ALA A 163 27.21 19.64 -0.54
C ALA A 163 27.43 18.63 0.58
N PRO A 164 27.86 17.40 0.29
CA PRO A 164 28.53 16.62 1.30
C PRO A 164 29.70 17.45 1.85
N TYR A 165 30.03 17.30 3.14
CA TYR A 165 31.24 17.87 3.75
C TYR A 165 32.53 17.18 3.23
N ASN A 166 32.61 16.91 1.92
CA ASN A 166 33.75 16.30 1.25
C ASN A 166 34.70 17.34 0.63
N HIS A 167 34.34 18.63 0.68
CA HIS A 167 35.20 19.74 0.30
C HIS A 167 35.04 20.91 1.28
N LEU A 168 36.08 21.74 1.35
CA LEU A 168 36.08 22.97 2.13
C LEU A 168 35.85 24.14 1.16
N GLU A 169 34.69 24.77 1.25
CA GLU A 169 34.38 25.98 0.51
C GLU A 169 34.06 27.14 1.47
N PRO A 170 34.40 28.39 1.09
CA PRO A 170 33.81 29.57 1.72
C PRO A 170 32.29 29.51 1.59
N GLY A 171 31.56 29.98 2.60
CA GLY A 171 30.11 30.13 2.49
C GLY A 171 29.75 31.04 1.31
N GLN A 172 29.04 30.48 0.33
CA GLN A 172 28.66 31.15 -0.90
C GLN A 172 27.13 31.30 -1.00
N PRO A 173 26.61 32.33 -1.71
CA PRO A 173 27.32 33.46 -2.32
C PRO A 173 27.92 34.46 -1.32
N LEU A 174 29.14 34.93 -1.60
CA LEU A 174 29.77 36.06 -0.90
C LEU A 174 29.03 37.37 -1.21
N VAL A 175 29.14 38.37 -0.32
CA VAL A 175 28.56 39.71 -0.52
C VAL A 175 28.94 40.33 -1.88
N SER A 176 30.18 40.11 -2.34
CA SER A 176 30.66 40.57 -3.65
C SER A 176 29.92 39.92 -4.82
N GLU A 177 29.43 38.69 -4.68
CA GLU A 177 28.75 37.96 -5.74
C GLU A 177 27.33 38.47 -6.02
N TYR A 178 26.70 39.14 -5.04
CA TYR A 178 25.42 39.82 -5.25
C TYR A 178 25.53 41.05 -6.15
N VAL A 179 26.69 41.71 -6.14
CA VAL A 179 26.93 42.94 -6.90
C VAL A 179 27.54 42.63 -8.27
N TRP A 180 28.52 41.72 -8.28
CA TRP A 180 29.39 41.49 -9.45
C TRP A 180 29.20 40.11 -10.09
N GLY A 181 28.27 39.29 -9.59
CA GLY A 181 28.12 37.89 -10.00
C GLY A 181 29.22 36.98 -9.42
N ARG A 182 29.13 35.67 -9.68
CA ARG A 182 30.06 34.64 -9.19
C ARG A 182 31.51 35.03 -9.46
N GLN A 183 32.32 35.14 -8.40
CA GLN A 183 33.74 35.51 -8.52
C GLN A 183 34.68 34.33 -8.27
N ILE A 184 34.28 33.35 -7.45
CA ILE A 184 35.14 32.24 -7.03
C ILE A 184 34.36 30.92 -7.10
N GLY A 185 34.86 29.97 -7.88
CA GLY A 185 34.27 28.63 -8.03
C GLY A 185 33.01 28.60 -8.91
N GLU A 186 32.46 27.41 -9.12
CA GLU A 186 31.24 27.20 -9.92
C GLU A 186 29.96 27.44 -9.10
N ASN A 187 28.84 27.77 -9.76
CA ASN A 187 27.56 28.01 -9.08
C ASN A 187 26.93 26.73 -8.50
N THR A 188 27.41 25.57 -8.91
CA THR A 188 26.95 24.26 -8.45
C THR A 188 28.16 23.35 -8.24
N ILE A 189 27.96 22.35 -7.41
CA ILE A 189 28.92 21.27 -7.09
C ILE A 189 28.37 19.91 -7.54
N ASN A 190 27.15 19.86 -8.06
CA ASN A 190 26.55 18.65 -8.59
C ASN A 190 27.14 18.40 -9.98
N PRO A 191 27.80 17.26 -10.22
CA PRO A 191 28.20 16.82 -11.55
C PRO A 191 26.98 16.41 -12.40
#